data_AF-A0A420DUU8-F1
#
_entry.id   AF-A0A420DUU8-F1
#
_cell.length_a   1.000
_cell.length_b   1.000
_cell.length_c   1.000
_cell.angle_alpha   90.00
_cell.angle_beta   90.00
_cell.angle_gamma   90.00
#
_symmetry.space_group_name_H-M   'P 1'
#
loop_
_entity.id
_entity.type
_entity.pdbx_description
1 polymer ?
#
loop_
_entity_poly.entity_id
_entity_poly.type
_entity_poly.pdbx_seq_one_letter_code
_entity_poly.pdbx_strand_id
1 'polypeptide(L)'
;MDIEEEFREFLVNVPRKAGQLKLDGTPRKMAELDPILQTRNHAIILDYYGFGADDQIMPTYEALGQNYGELTRERVRQLIERNYRDHLDGPLPIAKMVDAVITQRDFWLEPDLLQQLQTKSLIGNFPTLVGIIDYLRSQGLSEGYTVCHANLEKVTRNSYSKHEARVICNESKLRSLKKHLKAAYKVPGLVGLGKLSYVKGPKTTEDFKVLKDLIVLNEQTWSAVEGEDLWYIFENSDGNSLINAAEKVFSIVESIGVDHLTEMLSHSLRRRAANTEFPSESLIRTWIMQSRHFVVEDGLASFKGTPGELGDGEDILCNIMRGRGAIPTPEVTKSLVAEGLGSANIGKLIFNSPLLFIDKKGGRGNYLVTLASDLAFDQNSTNEKRYDRFKDRLSKIGNTDQASIGTRRREQSILADWIFGQKNKRRCAICQRKYSRNALVVAHKKKRSQCSDSERLDPHIVFPLCIFGCDYLYEHGFLTIVDGQVQSGNTGLSKTERSAVGALVGVRLKPRWATGRPEYFCNG
;
A
#
# COMPACT_ATOMS: atom_id res chain seq x y z
N MET A 1 22.19 -23.82 -24.09
CA MET A 1 21.83 -24.89 -23.18
C MET A 1 21.72 -24.34 -21.78
N ASP A 2 20.49 -24.05 -21.39
CA ASP A 2 20.09 -23.75 -20.02
C ASP A 2 19.46 -24.99 -19.34
N ILE A 3 18.99 -24.83 -18.10
CA ILE A 3 18.43 -25.94 -17.31
C ILE A 3 17.17 -26.54 -17.95
N GLU A 4 16.37 -25.75 -18.67
CA GLU A 4 15.17 -26.22 -19.33
C GLU A 4 15.53 -27.01 -20.59
N GLU A 5 16.45 -26.48 -21.39
CA GLU A 5 16.96 -27.15 -22.59
C GLU A 5 17.59 -28.52 -22.24
N GLU A 6 18.41 -28.59 -21.18
CA GLU A 6 18.98 -29.84 -20.68
C GLU A 6 17.88 -30.83 -20.23
N PHE A 7 16.86 -30.34 -19.52
CA PHE A 7 15.80 -31.21 -19.05
C PHE A 7 14.95 -31.75 -20.20
N ARG A 8 14.65 -30.92 -21.21
CA ARG A 8 13.98 -31.35 -22.45
C ARG A 8 14.79 -32.41 -23.19
N GLU A 9 16.10 -32.22 -23.33
CA GLU A 9 17.00 -33.19 -23.96
C GLU A 9 17.05 -34.50 -23.19
N PHE A 10 17.09 -34.45 -21.85
CA PHE A 10 17.02 -35.64 -21.00
C PHE A 10 15.74 -36.43 -21.28
N LEU A 11 14.57 -35.78 -21.26
CA LEU A 11 13.28 -36.45 -21.46
C LEU A 11 13.15 -37.12 -22.84
N VAL A 12 13.74 -36.52 -23.88
CA VAL A 12 13.78 -37.11 -25.23
C VAL A 12 14.63 -38.39 -25.26
N ASN A 13 15.71 -38.43 -24.48
CA ASN A 13 16.69 -39.51 -24.48
C ASN A 13 16.42 -40.62 -23.45
N VAL A 14 15.32 -40.55 -22.68
CA VAL A 14 14.97 -41.57 -21.68
C VAL A 14 14.77 -42.95 -22.35
N PRO A 15 15.58 -43.96 -21.99
CA PRO A 15 15.47 -45.29 -22.57
C PRO A 15 14.17 -45.96 -22.13
N ARG A 16 13.57 -46.74 -23.02
CA ARG A 16 12.31 -47.43 -22.69
C ARG A 16 12.56 -48.60 -21.76
N LYS A 17 11.90 -48.64 -20.61
CA LYS A 17 11.73 -49.89 -19.85
C LYS A 17 10.97 -50.89 -20.72
N ALA A 18 11.54 -52.08 -20.90
CA ALA A 18 10.85 -53.19 -21.54
C ALA A 18 9.52 -53.46 -20.80
N GLY A 19 8.44 -53.69 -21.55
CA GLY A 19 7.16 -54.02 -20.94
C GLY A 19 7.30 -55.24 -20.03
N GLN A 20 6.63 -55.23 -18.87
CA GLN A 20 6.59 -56.40 -17.98
C GLN A 20 6.30 -57.66 -18.80
N LEU A 21 7.09 -58.72 -18.56
CA LEU A 21 6.84 -60.02 -19.14
C LEU A 21 5.38 -60.40 -18.86
N LYS A 22 4.71 -60.95 -19.87
CA LYS A 22 3.41 -61.58 -19.67
C LYS A 22 3.57 -62.74 -18.68
N LEU A 23 2.46 -63.21 -18.11
CA LEU A 23 2.43 -64.38 -17.21
C LEU A 23 3.06 -65.64 -17.86
N ASP A 24 3.11 -65.70 -19.19
CA ASP A 24 3.72 -66.77 -19.97
C ASP A 24 5.23 -66.58 -20.24
N GLY A 25 5.87 -65.55 -19.67
CA GLY A 25 7.29 -65.24 -19.86
C GLY A 25 7.62 -64.56 -21.20
N THR A 26 6.64 -64.25 -22.05
CA THR A 26 6.89 -63.50 -23.29
C THR A 26 6.96 -62.00 -23.03
N PRO A 27 7.89 -61.25 -23.66
CA PRO A 27 7.88 -59.80 -23.61
C PRO A 27 6.55 -59.28 -24.13
N ARG A 28 5.87 -58.40 -23.37
CA ARG A 28 4.79 -57.60 -23.97
C ARG A 28 5.39 -56.83 -25.14
N LYS A 29 4.75 -56.90 -26.33
CA LYS A 29 5.13 -56.09 -27.50
C LYS A 29 5.37 -54.66 -27.03
N MET A 30 6.51 -54.07 -27.40
CA MET A 30 6.69 -52.63 -27.23
C MET A 30 5.53 -51.96 -27.96
N ALA A 31 4.69 -51.22 -27.23
CA ALA A 31 3.62 -50.46 -27.83
C ALA A 31 4.22 -49.54 -28.91
N GLU A 32 3.55 -49.43 -30.05
CA GLU A 32 3.96 -48.50 -31.10
C GLU A 32 4.10 -47.09 -30.52
N LEU A 33 5.10 -46.36 -31.01
CA LEU A 33 5.32 -44.97 -30.67
C LEU A 33 4.08 -44.17 -31.08
N ASP A 34 3.43 -43.57 -30.10
CA ASP A 34 2.53 -42.45 -30.34
C ASP A 34 3.31 -41.16 -30.01
N PRO A 35 3.83 -40.45 -31.03
CA PRO A 35 4.58 -39.22 -30.82
C PRO A 35 3.76 -38.15 -30.09
N ILE A 36 2.45 -38.12 -30.31
CA ILE A 36 1.54 -37.15 -29.68
C ILE A 36 1.47 -37.43 -28.17
N LEU A 37 1.31 -38.69 -27.78
CA LEU A 37 1.33 -39.08 -26.36
C LEU A 37 2.68 -38.81 -25.70
N GLN A 38 3.79 -39.02 -26.42
CA GLN A 38 5.12 -38.74 -25.87
C GLN A 38 5.33 -37.23 -25.66
N THR A 39 5.03 -36.41 -26.66
CA THR A 39 5.10 -34.94 -26.54
C THR A 39 4.23 -34.43 -25.39
N ARG A 40 3.01 -34.96 -25.24
CA ARG A 40 2.11 -34.63 -24.13
C ARG A 40 2.72 -35.00 -22.77
N ASN A 41 3.28 -36.20 -22.65
CA ASN A 41 3.87 -36.66 -21.40
C ASN A 41 5.08 -35.80 -21.01
N HIS A 42 5.93 -35.41 -21.97
CA HIS A 42 7.05 -34.50 -21.71
C HIS A 42 6.54 -33.13 -21.25
N ALA A 43 5.51 -32.59 -21.89
CA ALA A 43 4.89 -31.32 -21.50
C ALA A 43 4.37 -31.37 -20.05
N ILE A 44 3.64 -32.42 -19.66
CA ILE A 44 3.16 -32.62 -18.28
C ILE A 44 4.32 -32.57 -17.26
N ILE A 45 5.46 -33.20 -17.57
CA ILE A 45 6.61 -33.24 -16.66
C ILE A 45 7.27 -31.87 -16.55
N LEU A 46 7.42 -31.15 -17.67
CA LEU A 46 8.00 -29.81 -17.70
C LEU A 46 7.13 -28.81 -16.93
N ASP A 47 5.82 -28.82 -17.19
CA ASP A 47 4.83 -27.97 -16.51
C ASP A 47 4.78 -28.25 -15.01
N TYR A 48 4.93 -29.51 -14.59
CA TYR A 48 4.99 -29.86 -13.16
C TYR A 48 6.09 -29.11 -12.39
N TYR A 49 7.23 -28.87 -13.05
CA TYR A 49 8.36 -28.13 -12.48
C TYR A 49 8.42 -26.65 -12.92
N GLY A 50 7.42 -26.16 -13.65
CA GLY A 50 7.35 -24.77 -14.11
C GLY A 50 8.27 -24.43 -15.29
N PHE A 51 8.70 -25.44 -16.06
CA PHE A 51 9.39 -25.30 -17.35
C PHE A 51 8.41 -25.29 -18.54
N GLY A 52 7.12 -25.17 -18.23
CA GLY A 52 6.00 -25.24 -19.16
C GLY A 52 5.74 -23.96 -19.94
N ALA A 53 4.90 -24.07 -20.97
CA ALA A 53 4.30 -22.90 -21.60
C ALA A 53 3.11 -22.35 -20.80
N ASP A 54 2.56 -23.15 -19.88
CA ASP A 54 1.47 -22.71 -19.01
C ASP A 54 2.01 -21.86 -17.85
N ASP A 55 1.27 -20.81 -17.52
CA ASP A 55 1.58 -19.85 -16.46
C ASP A 55 1.31 -20.42 -15.04
N GLN A 56 1.04 -21.73 -14.96
CA GLN A 56 0.72 -22.44 -13.73
C GLN A 56 1.98 -22.73 -12.91
N ILE A 57 1.95 -22.28 -11.66
CA ILE A 57 3.07 -22.41 -10.72
C ILE A 57 2.67 -23.39 -9.62
N MET A 58 3.51 -24.40 -9.39
CA MET A 58 3.24 -25.54 -8.49
C MET A 58 1.91 -26.29 -8.78
N PRO A 59 1.62 -26.69 -10.03
CA PRO A 59 0.35 -27.34 -10.34
C PRO A 59 0.16 -28.65 -9.54
N THR A 60 -1.10 -29.01 -9.27
CA THR A 60 -1.43 -30.31 -8.69
C THR A 60 -1.43 -31.39 -9.76
N TYR A 61 -1.31 -32.66 -9.34
CA TYR A 61 -1.46 -33.77 -10.28
C TYR A 61 -2.87 -33.82 -10.89
N GLU A 62 -3.90 -33.43 -10.14
CA GLU A 62 -5.26 -33.28 -10.68
C GLU A 62 -5.33 -32.19 -11.76
N ALA A 63 -4.76 -31.00 -11.50
CA ALA A 63 -4.80 -29.88 -12.43
C ALA A 63 -4.07 -30.22 -13.75
N LEU A 64 -2.88 -30.80 -13.65
CA LEU A 64 -2.15 -31.30 -14.82
C LEU A 64 -2.94 -32.37 -15.57
N GLY A 65 -3.63 -33.24 -14.85
CA GLY A 65 -4.46 -34.28 -15.45
C GLY A 65 -5.62 -33.71 -16.25
N GLN A 66 -6.30 -32.68 -15.72
CA GLN A 66 -7.37 -31.96 -16.41
C GLN A 66 -6.84 -31.21 -17.63
N ASN A 67 -5.74 -30.48 -17.49
CA ASN A 67 -5.14 -29.68 -18.58
C ASN A 67 -4.74 -30.52 -19.80
N TYR A 68 -4.32 -31.77 -19.60
CA TYR A 68 -3.75 -32.63 -20.64
C TYR A 68 -4.66 -33.82 -21.03
N GLY A 69 -5.98 -33.67 -20.87
CA GLY A 69 -6.98 -34.63 -21.38
C GLY A 69 -7.53 -35.59 -20.33
N GLU A 70 -7.97 -35.04 -19.19
CA GLU A 70 -8.71 -35.73 -18.12
C GLU A 70 -8.02 -36.99 -17.55
N LEU A 71 -6.70 -36.91 -17.36
CA LEU A 71 -5.96 -37.95 -16.66
C LEU A 71 -6.26 -37.92 -15.15
N THR A 72 -6.33 -39.09 -14.52
CA THR A 72 -6.43 -39.16 -13.06
C THR A 72 -5.13 -38.69 -12.39
N ARG A 73 -5.22 -38.16 -11.15
CA ARG A 73 -4.03 -37.79 -10.35
C ARG A 73 -2.99 -38.90 -10.29
N GLU A 74 -3.43 -40.12 -10.03
CA GLU A 74 -2.53 -41.27 -9.91
C GLU A 74 -1.85 -41.58 -11.24
N ARG A 75 -2.53 -41.36 -12.37
CA ARG A 75 -1.94 -41.52 -13.70
C ARG A 75 -0.84 -40.49 -13.98
N VAL A 76 -1.06 -39.23 -13.61
CA VAL A 76 -0.05 -38.16 -13.73
C VAL A 76 1.18 -38.47 -12.86
N ARG A 77 0.97 -38.88 -11.60
CA ARG A 77 2.06 -39.29 -10.71
C ARG A 77 2.90 -40.42 -11.34
N GLN A 78 2.25 -41.50 -11.79
CA GLN A 78 2.94 -42.64 -12.41
C GLN A 78 3.69 -42.25 -13.69
N LEU A 79 3.16 -41.30 -14.46
CA LEU A 79 3.80 -40.78 -15.67
C LEU A 79 5.11 -40.08 -15.32
N ILE A 80 5.11 -39.19 -14.31
CA ILE A 80 6.32 -38.48 -13.88
C ILE A 80 7.36 -39.46 -13.33
N GLU A 81 6.95 -40.44 -12.52
CA GLU A 81 7.88 -41.46 -12.03
C GLU A 81 8.53 -42.23 -13.19
N ARG A 82 7.72 -42.83 -14.06
CA ARG A 82 8.20 -43.74 -15.10
C ARG A 82 8.97 -43.06 -16.21
N ASN A 83 8.65 -41.82 -16.56
CA ASN A 83 9.27 -41.14 -17.71
C ASN A 83 10.36 -40.14 -17.28
N TYR A 84 10.59 -39.96 -15.98
CA TYR A 84 11.63 -39.07 -15.47
C TYR A 84 12.39 -39.69 -14.30
N ARG A 85 11.78 -39.76 -13.11
CA ARG A 85 12.50 -40.06 -11.85
C ARG A 85 13.15 -41.44 -11.86
N ASP A 86 12.48 -42.44 -12.42
CA ASP A 86 12.96 -43.83 -12.54
C ASP A 86 14.23 -43.98 -13.39
N HIS A 87 14.56 -42.98 -14.21
CA HIS A 87 15.68 -43.00 -15.15
C HIS A 87 16.79 -42.03 -14.76
N LEU A 88 16.64 -41.33 -13.63
CA LEU A 88 17.63 -40.39 -13.14
C LEU A 88 18.77 -41.16 -12.46
N ASP A 89 19.96 -41.16 -13.06
CA ASP A 89 21.18 -41.73 -12.48
C ASP A 89 22.07 -40.62 -11.90
N GLY A 90 21.50 -39.90 -10.92
CA GLY A 90 22.09 -38.72 -10.30
C GLY A 90 21.77 -37.39 -11.01
N PRO A 91 22.24 -36.26 -10.45
CA PRO A 91 21.83 -34.95 -10.93
C PRO A 91 22.45 -34.58 -12.29
N LEU A 92 21.65 -33.93 -13.12
CA LEU A 92 22.06 -33.45 -14.44
C LEU A 92 23.12 -32.32 -14.35
N PRO A 93 24.01 -32.17 -15.35
CA PRO A 93 25.11 -31.20 -15.32
C PRO A 93 24.70 -29.74 -15.05
N ILE A 94 23.73 -29.19 -15.78
CA ILE A 94 23.29 -27.79 -15.58
C ILE A 94 22.51 -27.65 -14.28
N ALA A 95 21.74 -28.67 -13.89
CA ALA A 95 21.13 -28.72 -12.56
C ALA A 95 22.19 -28.58 -11.42
N LYS A 96 23.34 -29.27 -11.54
CA LYS A 96 24.48 -29.11 -10.60
C LYS A 96 25.07 -27.70 -10.64
N MET A 97 25.17 -27.08 -11.82
CA MET A 97 25.68 -25.71 -11.94
C MET A 97 24.74 -24.69 -11.28
N VAL A 98 23.42 -24.86 -11.43
CA VAL A 98 22.43 -24.02 -10.75
C VAL A 98 22.52 -24.20 -9.24
N ASP A 99 22.59 -25.44 -8.76
CA ASP A 99 22.77 -25.74 -7.34
C ASP A 99 24.05 -25.11 -6.76
N ALA A 100 25.17 -25.19 -7.51
CA ALA A 100 26.43 -24.56 -7.14
C ALA A 100 26.36 -23.02 -7.06
N VAL A 101 25.37 -22.37 -7.68
CA VAL A 101 25.11 -20.93 -7.48
C VAL A 101 24.27 -20.70 -6.24
N ILE A 102 23.17 -21.46 -6.07
CA ILE A 102 22.26 -21.33 -4.93
C ILE A 102 23.00 -21.54 -3.60
N THR A 103 23.89 -22.54 -3.56
CA THR A 103 24.63 -22.92 -2.35
C THR A 103 25.77 -21.98 -1.97
N GLN A 104 26.08 -20.96 -2.78
CA GLN A 104 27.11 -19.94 -2.45
C GLN A 104 26.72 -19.05 -1.28
N ARG A 105 25.43 -18.91 -1.00
CA ARG A 105 24.92 -18.09 0.11
C ARG A 105 23.84 -18.87 0.87
N ASP A 106 23.70 -18.56 2.14
CA ASP A 106 22.65 -19.12 3.00
C ASP A 106 21.30 -18.38 2.85
N PHE A 107 21.30 -17.24 2.15
CA PHE A 107 20.17 -16.37 1.90
C PHE A 107 20.27 -15.68 0.54
N TRP A 108 19.15 -15.59 -0.16
CA TRP A 108 18.97 -14.87 -1.41
C TRP A 108 17.64 -14.12 -1.43
N LEU A 109 17.66 -12.91 -1.99
CA LEU A 109 16.46 -12.34 -2.59
C LEU A 109 16.22 -13.06 -3.92
N GLU A 110 14.97 -13.50 -4.19
CA GLU A 110 14.66 -14.23 -5.42
C GLU A 110 15.04 -13.43 -6.70
N PRO A 111 14.77 -12.12 -6.81
CA PRO A 111 15.18 -11.34 -7.98
C PRO A 111 16.68 -11.36 -8.23
N ASP A 112 17.49 -11.26 -7.16
CA ASP A 112 18.95 -11.24 -7.27
C ASP A 112 19.48 -12.61 -7.74
N LEU A 113 18.91 -13.70 -7.22
CA LEU A 113 19.30 -15.05 -7.62
C LEU A 113 18.86 -15.37 -9.05
N LEU A 114 17.65 -14.97 -9.46
CA LEU A 114 17.18 -15.07 -10.85
C LEU A 114 18.15 -14.35 -11.79
N GLN A 115 18.49 -13.09 -11.47
CA GLN A 115 19.42 -12.29 -12.27
C GLN A 115 20.80 -12.94 -12.36
N GLN A 116 21.32 -13.48 -11.25
CA GLN A 116 22.63 -14.14 -11.24
C GLN A 116 22.64 -15.42 -12.09
N LEU A 117 21.57 -16.23 -12.03
CA LEU A 117 21.44 -17.45 -12.84
C LEU A 117 21.28 -17.12 -14.33
N GLN A 118 20.49 -16.09 -14.67
CA GLN A 118 20.31 -15.61 -16.05
C GLN A 118 21.61 -15.06 -16.64
N THR A 119 22.37 -14.29 -15.86
CA THR A 119 23.67 -13.74 -16.31
C THR A 119 24.69 -14.85 -16.62
N LYS A 120 24.56 -16.00 -15.97
CA LYS A 120 25.38 -17.20 -16.23
C LYS A 120 24.79 -18.10 -17.32
N SER A 121 23.68 -17.69 -17.95
CA SER A 121 22.93 -18.48 -18.95
C SER A 121 22.52 -19.87 -18.45
N LEU A 122 22.33 -20.03 -17.14
CA LEU A 122 21.93 -21.31 -16.54
C LEU A 122 20.42 -21.51 -16.57
N ILE A 123 19.65 -20.43 -16.67
CA ILE A 123 18.20 -20.43 -16.79
C ILE A 123 17.76 -19.40 -17.83
N GLY A 124 16.65 -19.65 -18.51
CA GLY A 124 15.93 -18.67 -19.33
C GLY A 124 15.16 -17.62 -18.51
N ASN A 125 14.07 -17.11 -19.09
CA ASN A 125 13.25 -16.10 -18.43
C ASN A 125 12.15 -16.76 -17.56
N PHE A 126 12.42 -16.89 -16.26
CA PHE A 126 11.48 -17.49 -15.31
C PHE A 126 10.82 -16.44 -14.40
N PRO A 127 9.51 -16.56 -14.13
CA PRO A 127 8.80 -15.66 -13.21
C PRO A 127 9.07 -15.98 -11.72
N THR A 128 9.60 -17.16 -11.40
CA THR A 128 9.89 -17.61 -10.03
C THR A 128 10.86 -18.79 -10.01
N LEU A 129 11.57 -18.96 -8.88
CA LEU A 129 12.45 -20.10 -8.60
C LEU A 129 11.75 -21.27 -7.89
N VAL A 130 10.47 -21.17 -7.55
CA VAL A 130 9.75 -22.24 -6.82
C VAL A 130 9.84 -23.59 -7.56
N GLY A 131 9.52 -23.60 -8.85
CA GLY A 131 9.56 -24.82 -9.67
C GLY A 131 10.99 -25.35 -9.88
N ILE A 132 11.96 -24.44 -10.09
CA ILE A 132 13.39 -24.79 -10.22
C ILE A 132 13.90 -25.45 -8.94
N ILE A 133 13.58 -24.92 -7.77
CA ILE A 133 13.99 -25.52 -6.49
C ILE A 133 13.37 -26.90 -6.31
N ASP A 134 12.09 -27.08 -6.65
CA ASP A 134 11.43 -28.39 -6.58
C ASP A 134 12.04 -29.40 -7.57
N TYR A 135 12.45 -28.94 -8.75
CA TYR A 135 13.18 -29.73 -9.75
C TYR A 135 14.55 -30.17 -9.24
N LEU A 136 15.35 -29.25 -8.68
CA LEU A 136 16.65 -29.57 -8.09
C LEU A 136 16.52 -30.59 -6.95
N ARG A 137 15.53 -30.42 -6.06
CA ARG A 137 15.27 -31.39 -4.99
C ARG A 137 14.90 -32.77 -5.52
N SER A 138 14.20 -32.86 -6.65
CA SER A 138 13.89 -34.16 -7.26
C SER A 138 15.12 -34.94 -7.72
N GLN A 139 16.29 -34.28 -7.78
CA GLN A 139 17.59 -34.86 -8.12
C GLN A 139 18.54 -34.95 -6.92
N GLY A 140 18.07 -34.69 -5.69
CA GLY A 140 18.91 -34.65 -4.49
C GLY A 140 19.81 -33.41 -4.39
N LEU A 141 19.48 -32.33 -5.10
CA LEU A 141 20.18 -31.04 -5.03
C LEU A 141 19.38 -30.02 -4.20
N SER A 142 20.06 -28.97 -3.73
CA SER A 142 19.48 -27.88 -2.93
C SER A 142 18.72 -28.38 -1.70
N GLU A 143 19.17 -29.51 -1.15
CA GLU A 143 18.63 -30.08 0.09
C GLU A 143 18.84 -29.07 1.23
N GLY A 144 17.76 -28.75 1.92
CA GLY A 144 17.77 -27.75 2.98
C GLY A 144 17.57 -26.29 2.51
N TYR A 145 17.36 -26.00 1.23
CA TYR A 145 16.94 -24.67 0.77
C TYR A 145 15.42 -24.60 0.56
N THR A 146 14.81 -23.53 1.06
CA THR A 146 13.36 -23.30 1.00
C THR A 146 13.04 -21.93 0.42
N VAL A 147 12.05 -21.88 -0.47
CA VAL A 147 11.45 -20.63 -0.94
C VAL A 147 10.41 -20.16 0.08
N CYS A 148 10.60 -18.96 0.59
CA CYS A 148 9.76 -18.34 1.60
C CYS A 148 9.26 -16.98 1.13
N HIS A 149 8.15 -16.54 1.71
CA HIS A 149 7.73 -15.14 1.66
C HIS A 149 8.64 -14.26 2.51
N ALA A 150 8.54 -12.93 2.39
CA ALA A 150 9.30 -11.98 3.21
C ALA A 150 9.05 -12.14 4.72
N ASN A 151 7.91 -12.71 5.13
CA ASN A 151 7.61 -13.06 6.52
C ASN A 151 8.25 -14.39 6.98
N LEU A 152 9.05 -15.04 6.13
CA LEU A 152 9.70 -16.33 6.34
C LEU A 152 8.75 -17.54 6.46
N GLU A 153 7.48 -17.38 6.08
CA GLU A 153 6.59 -18.51 5.87
C GLU A 153 6.90 -19.18 4.53
N LYS A 154 6.85 -20.52 4.52
CA LYS A 154 7.16 -21.30 3.32
C LYS A 154 6.10 -21.02 2.25
N VAL A 155 6.54 -20.85 1.01
CA VAL A 155 5.62 -20.75 -0.12
C VAL A 155 4.92 -22.09 -0.32
N THR A 156 3.61 -22.06 -0.36
CA THR A 156 2.74 -23.20 -0.63
C THR A 156 1.85 -22.86 -1.82
N ARG A 157 1.18 -23.88 -2.40
CA ARG A 157 0.21 -23.67 -3.48
C ARG A 157 -0.87 -22.63 -3.13
N ASN A 158 -1.36 -22.65 -1.90
CA ASN A 158 -2.43 -21.76 -1.44
C ASN A 158 -1.93 -20.36 -1.06
N SER A 159 -0.65 -20.24 -0.73
CA SER A 159 -0.05 -18.95 -0.33
C SER A 159 0.72 -18.29 -1.47
N TYR A 160 0.80 -18.91 -2.64
CA TYR A 160 1.55 -18.35 -3.77
C TYR A 160 0.81 -17.13 -4.35
N SER A 161 1.54 -16.03 -4.49
CA SER A 161 1.12 -14.84 -5.24
C SER A 161 2.22 -14.43 -6.21
N LYS A 162 1.85 -13.99 -7.42
CA LYS A 162 2.79 -13.49 -8.44
C LYS A 162 3.46 -12.17 -8.01
N HIS A 163 2.88 -11.44 -7.05
CA HIS A 163 3.31 -10.07 -6.70
C HIS A 163 4.02 -10.00 -5.34
N GLU A 164 3.92 -11.05 -4.53
CA GLU A 164 4.58 -11.11 -3.23
C GLU A 164 6.08 -11.34 -3.40
N ALA A 165 6.87 -10.61 -2.60
CA ALA A 165 8.31 -10.76 -2.55
C ALA A 165 8.71 -12.11 -1.90
N ARG A 166 9.67 -12.79 -2.53
CA ARG A 166 10.14 -14.11 -2.12
C ARG A 166 11.65 -14.12 -1.88
N VAL A 167 12.06 -15.01 -0.99
CA VAL A 167 13.44 -15.23 -0.59
C VAL A 167 13.76 -16.72 -0.60
N ILE A 168 15.01 -17.07 -0.84
CA ILE A 168 15.50 -18.44 -0.81
C ILE A 168 16.51 -18.53 0.33
N CYS A 169 16.26 -19.44 1.27
CA CYS A 169 17.06 -19.52 2.48
C CYS A 169 17.33 -20.96 2.86
N ASN A 170 18.54 -21.24 3.36
CA ASN A 170 18.83 -22.54 3.92
C ASN A 170 18.15 -22.71 5.30
N GLU A 171 17.90 -23.95 5.72
CA GLU A 171 17.15 -24.25 6.95
C GLU A 171 17.79 -23.72 8.23
N SER A 172 19.13 -23.65 8.28
CA SER A 172 19.86 -23.12 9.44
C SER A 172 19.64 -21.61 9.59
N LYS A 173 19.85 -20.86 8.51
CA LYS A 173 19.67 -19.41 8.44
C LYS A 173 18.20 -19.05 8.60
N LEU A 174 17.27 -19.82 8.02
CA LEU A 174 15.83 -19.64 8.18
C LEU A 174 15.42 -19.69 9.66
N ARG A 175 15.92 -20.69 10.41
CA ARG A 175 15.66 -20.81 11.86
C ARG A 175 16.19 -19.61 12.65
N SER A 176 17.37 -19.10 12.29
CA SER A 176 17.96 -17.91 12.92
C SER A 176 17.15 -16.65 12.60
N LEU A 177 16.85 -16.42 11.32
CA LEU A 177 16.10 -15.26 10.86
C LEU A 177 14.66 -15.24 11.41
N LYS A 178 14.00 -16.39 11.55
CA LYS A 178 12.68 -16.45 12.22
C LYS A 178 12.73 -15.93 13.66
N LYS A 179 13.82 -16.20 14.40
CA LYS A 179 14.01 -15.65 15.75
C LYS A 179 14.21 -14.13 15.71
N HIS A 180 15.03 -13.64 14.78
CA HIS A 180 15.28 -12.21 14.61
C HIS A 180 14.01 -11.45 14.19
N LEU A 181 13.27 -11.96 13.21
CA LEU A 181 12.02 -11.37 12.74
C LEU A 181 10.97 -11.36 13.86
N LYS A 182 10.86 -12.44 14.65
CA LYS A 182 9.98 -12.47 15.83
C LYS A 182 10.38 -11.44 16.88
N ALA A 183 11.68 -11.17 17.06
CA ALA A 183 12.13 -10.08 17.92
C ALA A 183 11.78 -8.70 17.31
N ALA A 184 11.90 -8.55 15.98
CA ALA A 184 11.54 -7.34 15.27
C ALA A 184 10.06 -6.98 15.43
N TYR A 185 9.14 -7.96 15.39
CA TYR A 185 7.70 -7.72 15.63
C TYR A 185 7.39 -7.08 16.99
N LYS A 186 8.25 -7.27 18.00
CA LYS A 186 8.01 -6.76 19.35
C LYS A 186 8.42 -5.29 19.53
N VAL A 187 9.38 -4.80 18.74
CA VAL A 187 9.95 -3.47 18.94
C VAL A 187 8.90 -2.38 18.72
N PRO A 188 8.13 -2.35 17.61
CA PRO A 188 7.10 -1.33 17.40
C PRO A 188 6.02 -1.32 18.48
N GLY A 189 5.66 -2.47 19.04
CA GLY A 189 4.68 -2.56 20.12
C GLY A 189 5.06 -1.77 21.39
N LEU A 190 6.36 -1.53 21.61
CA LEU A 190 6.86 -0.79 22.78
C LEU A 190 6.89 0.73 22.56
N VAL A 191 7.27 1.16 21.35
CA VAL A 191 7.62 2.56 21.02
C VAL A 191 6.77 3.18 19.89
N GLY A 192 5.76 2.47 19.39
CA GLY A 192 4.95 2.88 18.25
C GLY A 192 5.58 2.48 16.91
N LEU A 193 6.71 3.11 16.57
CA LEU A 193 7.54 2.76 15.41
C LEU A 193 8.85 2.15 15.91
N GLY A 194 9.19 0.95 15.45
CA GLY A 194 10.39 0.25 15.87
C GLY A 194 11.61 0.69 15.09
N LYS A 195 12.75 0.83 15.78
CA LYS A 195 14.07 1.10 15.18
C LYS A 195 14.82 -0.22 14.98
N LEU A 196 15.37 -0.47 13.80
CA LEU A 196 15.98 -1.76 13.46
C LEU A 196 17.20 -2.09 14.33
N SER A 197 18.03 -1.10 14.68
CA SER A 197 19.14 -1.31 15.61
C SER A 197 18.73 -1.81 17.00
N TYR A 198 17.46 -1.66 17.40
CA TYR A 198 16.95 -2.15 18.68
C TYR A 198 16.48 -3.61 18.63
N VAL A 199 16.48 -4.24 17.44
CA VAL A 199 16.13 -5.65 17.32
C VAL A 199 17.22 -6.51 17.94
N LYS A 200 16.87 -7.27 18.98
CA LYS A 200 17.76 -8.22 19.62
C LYS A 200 17.93 -9.47 18.74
N GLY A 201 19.15 -10.00 18.66
CA GLY A 201 19.43 -11.27 18.00
C GLY A 201 20.48 -11.16 16.90
N PRO A 202 20.28 -10.33 15.86
CA PRO A 202 21.27 -10.11 14.81
C PRO A 202 22.62 -9.71 15.41
N LYS A 203 23.70 -10.40 15.03
CA LYS A 203 25.06 -10.15 15.56
C LYS A 203 26.02 -9.62 14.51
N THR A 204 25.70 -9.81 13.24
CA THR A 204 26.56 -9.46 12.11
C THR A 204 25.88 -8.37 11.27
N THR A 205 26.68 -7.56 10.58
CA THR A 205 26.18 -6.56 9.63
C THR A 205 25.30 -7.20 8.56
N GLU A 206 25.64 -8.42 8.13
CA GLU A 206 24.86 -9.17 7.16
C GLU A 206 23.49 -9.59 7.71
N ASP A 207 23.40 -10.05 8.96
CA ASP A 207 22.11 -10.38 9.57
C ASP A 207 21.20 -9.15 9.69
N PHE A 208 21.76 -7.98 10.00
CA PHE A 208 21.00 -6.73 10.02
C PHE A 208 20.52 -6.33 8.62
N LYS A 209 21.36 -6.49 7.60
CA LYS A 209 21.00 -6.23 6.20
C LYS A 209 19.88 -7.15 5.73
N VAL A 210 20.01 -8.45 5.94
CA VAL A 210 18.97 -9.44 5.58
C VAL A 210 17.66 -9.13 6.32
N LEU A 211 17.72 -8.81 7.61
CA LEU A 211 16.53 -8.46 8.38
C LEU A 211 15.87 -7.17 7.86
N LYS A 212 16.66 -6.16 7.50
CA LYS A 212 16.18 -4.93 6.85
C LYS A 212 15.43 -5.27 5.57
N ASP A 213 16.02 -6.09 4.70
CA ASP A 213 15.41 -6.46 3.42
C ASP A 213 14.07 -7.19 3.64
N LEU A 214 14.01 -8.13 4.59
CA LEU A 214 12.76 -8.82 4.94
C LEU A 214 11.67 -7.88 5.46
N ILE A 215 12.03 -6.90 6.28
CA ILE A 215 11.08 -5.91 6.83
C ILE A 215 10.53 -5.03 5.70
N VAL A 216 11.41 -4.52 4.82
CA VAL A 216 11.05 -3.63 3.72
C VAL A 216 10.23 -4.34 2.64
N LEU A 217 10.55 -5.60 2.33
CA LEU A 217 9.85 -6.40 1.32
C LEU A 217 8.49 -6.94 1.80
N ASN A 218 8.23 -6.92 3.11
CA ASN A 218 6.96 -7.36 3.64
C ASN A 218 5.86 -6.32 3.32
N GLU A 219 4.90 -6.71 2.49
CA GLU A 219 3.76 -5.87 2.07
C GLU A 219 2.95 -5.32 3.24
N GLN A 220 3.03 -6.01 4.39
CA GLN A 220 2.30 -5.64 5.59
C GLN A 220 3.05 -4.64 6.48
N THR A 221 4.17 -4.09 6.00
CA THR A 221 5.03 -3.19 6.76
C THR A 221 5.01 -1.79 6.17
N TRP A 222 4.91 -0.79 7.03
CA TRP A 222 5.38 0.56 6.70
C TRP A 222 6.80 0.73 7.22
N SER A 223 7.67 1.37 6.43
CA SER A 223 9.03 1.69 6.86
C SER A 223 9.53 3.01 6.27
N ALA A 224 10.48 3.64 6.97
CA ALA A 224 11.18 4.84 6.54
C ALA A 224 12.60 4.86 7.12
N VAL A 225 13.49 5.66 6.53
CA VAL A 225 14.86 5.85 7.01
C VAL A 225 14.96 7.23 7.65
N GLU A 226 15.52 7.30 8.86
CA GLU A 226 15.86 8.55 9.53
C GLU A 226 17.26 8.41 10.16
N GLY A 227 18.19 9.27 9.75
CA GLY A 227 19.61 9.07 10.02
C GLY A 227 20.15 7.84 9.26
N GLU A 228 20.86 6.97 9.97
CA GLU A 228 21.42 5.73 9.41
C GLU A 228 20.53 4.50 9.63
N ASP A 229 19.38 4.65 10.29
CA ASP A 229 18.58 3.54 10.77
C ASP A 229 17.23 3.41 10.05
N LEU A 230 16.72 2.17 10.03
CA LEU A 230 15.40 1.85 9.51
C LEU A 230 14.38 1.91 10.64
N TRP A 231 13.36 2.73 10.46
CA TRP A 231 12.15 2.74 11.28
C TRP A 231 11.03 1.98 10.59
N TYR A 232 10.26 1.20 11.35
CA TYR A 232 9.23 0.35 10.78
C TYR A 232 8.06 0.08 11.75
N ILE A 233 6.93 -0.33 11.17
CA ILE A 233 5.77 -0.85 11.88
C ILE A 233 5.09 -1.92 11.02
N PHE A 234 4.74 -3.04 11.64
CA PHE A 234 3.89 -4.06 11.01
C PHE A 234 2.43 -3.65 11.21
N GLU A 235 1.77 -3.17 10.16
CA GLU A 235 0.48 -2.50 10.30
C GLU A 235 -0.71 -3.46 10.40
N ASN A 236 -0.44 -4.77 10.35
CA ASN A 236 -1.38 -5.85 10.66
C ASN A 236 -1.24 -6.37 12.10
N SER A 237 -0.39 -5.76 12.92
CA SER A 237 -0.17 -6.20 14.30
C SER A 237 -1.17 -5.56 15.26
N ASP A 238 -1.87 -6.40 16.03
CA ASP A 238 -2.73 -5.95 17.11
C ASP A 238 -1.89 -5.36 18.26
N GLY A 239 -2.42 -4.34 18.93
CA GLY A 239 -1.84 -3.82 20.17
C GLY A 239 -0.67 -2.84 19.97
N ASN A 240 -0.50 -2.27 18.78
CA ASN A 240 0.46 -1.19 18.58
C ASN A 240 -0.03 0.12 19.20
N SER A 241 0.81 0.81 19.98
CA SER A 241 0.41 2.01 20.70
C SER A 241 0.00 3.20 19.82
N LEU A 242 0.60 3.38 18.64
CA LEU A 242 0.22 4.46 17.72
C LEU A 242 -1.09 4.16 17.01
N ILE A 243 -1.29 2.90 16.59
CA ILE A 243 -2.55 2.48 15.97
C ILE A 243 -3.69 2.63 16.98
N ASN A 244 -3.53 2.08 18.20
CA ASN A 244 -4.53 2.20 19.26
C ASN A 244 -4.80 3.66 19.64
N ALA A 245 -3.77 4.52 19.67
CA ALA A 245 -3.94 5.94 19.92
C ALA A 245 -4.75 6.61 18.80
N ALA A 246 -4.46 6.30 17.53
CA ALA A 246 -5.23 6.79 16.40
C ALA A 246 -6.68 6.31 16.42
N GLU A 247 -6.93 5.03 16.67
CA GLU A 247 -8.26 4.44 16.83
C GLU A 247 -9.10 5.21 17.85
N LYS A 248 -8.51 5.61 18.98
CA LYS A 248 -9.16 6.44 19.99
C LYS A 248 -9.45 7.86 19.48
N VAL A 249 -8.51 8.52 18.82
CA VAL A 249 -8.77 9.86 18.24
C VAL A 249 -9.96 9.80 17.29
N PHE A 250 -9.97 8.83 16.38
CA PHE A 250 -11.01 8.69 15.36
C PHE A 250 -12.32 8.08 15.88
N SER A 251 -12.40 7.72 17.16
CA SER A 251 -13.69 7.42 17.82
C SER A 251 -14.52 8.69 18.09
N ILE A 252 -13.88 9.86 18.12
CA ILE A 252 -14.53 11.15 18.42
C ILE A 252 -14.45 12.17 17.27
N VAL A 253 -13.76 11.84 16.17
CA VAL A 253 -13.67 12.69 14.97
C VAL A 253 -13.70 11.87 13.68
N GLU A 254 -14.30 12.43 12.62
CA GLU A 254 -14.23 11.84 11.27
C GLU A 254 -12.90 12.17 10.56
N SER A 255 -12.35 13.36 10.83
CA SER A 255 -11.09 13.82 10.25
C SER A 255 -10.41 14.85 11.14
N ILE A 256 -9.08 14.93 11.07
CA ILE A 256 -8.28 15.89 11.82
C ILE A 256 -7.04 16.32 11.02
N GLY A 257 -6.54 17.54 11.26
CA GLY A 257 -5.31 18.02 10.66
C GLY A 257 -4.12 17.10 10.97
N VAL A 258 -3.35 16.74 9.94
CA VAL A 258 -2.20 15.82 10.05
C VAL A 258 -1.19 16.29 11.08
N ASP A 259 -0.94 17.60 11.17
CA ASP A 259 0.05 18.14 12.11
C ASP A 259 -0.47 18.05 13.56
N HIS A 260 -1.75 18.34 13.81
CA HIS A 260 -2.38 18.11 15.12
C HIS A 260 -2.36 16.63 15.52
N LEU A 261 -2.74 15.74 14.59
CA LEU A 261 -2.70 14.30 14.84
C LEU A 261 -1.28 13.83 15.16
N THR A 262 -0.28 14.31 14.42
CA THR A 262 1.14 13.97 14.64
C THR A 262 1.56 14.33 16.07
N GLU A 263 1.28 15.55 16.52
CA GLU A 263 1.65 16.02 17.85
C GLU A 263 0.92 15.24 18.96
N MET A 264 -0.38 15.00 18.79
CA MET A 264 -1.20 14.24 19.72
C MET A 264 -0.71 12.79 19.87
N LEU A 265 -0.40 12.13 18.75
CA LEU A 265 0.14 10.76 18.76
C LEU A 265 1.54 10.71 19.36
N SER A 266 2.42 11.65 19.02
CA SER A 266 3.78 11.80 19.59
C SER A 266 3.76 11.90 21.12
N HIS A 267 2.87 12.74 21.65
CA HIS A 267 2.71 12.87 23.11
C HIS A 267 2.19 11.60 23.77
N SER A 268 1.23 10.90 23.13
CA SER A 268 0.64 9.68 23.69
C SER A 268 1.64 8.54 23.91
N LEU A 269 2.76 8.52 23.15
CA LEU A 269 3.81 7.52 23.28
C LEU A 269 4.61 7.64 24.59
N ARG A 270 4.71 8.85 25.14
CA ARG A 270 5.53 9.15 26.33
C ARG A 270 4.94 8.59 27.64
N ARG A 271 3.85 7.80 27.57
CA ARG A 271 3.26 7.06 28.71
C ARG A 271 4.22 6.04 29.34
N ARG A 272 5.22 5.56 28.60
CA ARG A 272 6.06 4.42 29.00
C ARG A 272 7.50 4.88 29.22
N ALA A 273 8.08 4.54 30.37
CA ALA A 273 9.53 4.60 30.55
C ALA A 273 10.14 3.49 29.70
N ALA A 274 10.55 3.82 28.48
CA ALA A 274 11.27 2.90 27.62
C ALA A 274 12.77 3.25 27.66
N ASN A 275 13.64 2.26 27.78
CA ASN A 275 15.10 2.41 27.63
C ASN A 275 15.49 2.66 26.14
N THR A 276 14.57 3.15 25.34
CA THR A 276 14.64 3.20 23.88
C THR A 276 14.09 4.53 23.38
N GLU A 277 14.73 5.06 22.34
CA GLU A 277 14.30 6.26 21.64
C GLU A 277 12.88 6.11 21.05
N PHE A 278 12.07 7.16 21.18
CA PHE A 278 10.76 7.27 20.53
C PHE A 278 10.92 7.87 19.13
N PRO A 279 10.05 7.54 18.18
CA PRO A 279 10.10 8.13 16.84
C PRO A 279 9.92 9.65 16.87
N SER A 280 10.58 10.33 15.94
CA SER A 280 10.41 11.77 15.73
C SER A 280 8.98 12.10 15.24
N GLU A 281 8.55 13.33 15.44
CA GLU A 281 7.29 13.82 14.86
C GLU A 281 7.30 13.74 13.33
N SER A 282 8.47 13.92 12.69
CA SER A 282 8.63 13.77 11.25
C SER A 282 8.32 12.33 10.79
N LEU A 283 8.79 11.32 11.52
CA LEU A 283 8.50 9.92 11.25
C LEU A 283 7.01 9.59 11.44
N ILE A 284 6.43 10.03 12.56
CA ILE A 284 4.99 9.82 12.84
C ILE A 284 4.14 10.47 11.74
N ARG A 285 4.49 11.70 11.32
CA ARG A 285 3.83 12.39 10.22
C ARG A 285 3.95 11.63 8.91
N THR A 286 5.15 11.14 8.58
CA THR A 286 5.38 10.36 7.35
C THR A 286 4.58 9.06 7.37
N TRP A 287 4.52 8.39 8.51
CA TRP A 287 3.67 7.22 8.72
C TRP A 287 2.19 7.56 8.49
N ILE A 288 1.63 8.60 9.12
CA ILE A 288 0.23 9.03 8.88
C ILE A 288 -0.04 9.26 7.38
N MET A 289 0.92 9.86 6.66
CA MET A 289 0.77 10.19 5.24
C MET A 289 0.81 8.98 4.30
N GLN A 290 1.46 7.89 4.69
CA GLN A 290 1.77 6.74 3.82
C GLN A 290 1.12 5.43 4.27
N SER A 291 0.77 5.35 5.55
CA SER A 291 0.17 4.18 6.17
C SER A 291 -1.15 3.83 5.51
N ARG A 292 -1.42 2.52 5.42
CA ARG A 292 -2.69 2.03 4.90
C ARG A 292 -3.89 2.47 5.75
N HIS A 293 -3.65 2.73 7.05
CA HIS A 293 -4.65 3.03 8.07
C HIS A 293 -5.29 4.39 7.87
N PHE A 294 -4.68 5.27 7.08
CA PHE A 294 -5.21 6.61 6.85
C PHE A 294 -5.58 6.86 5.39
N VAL A 295 -6.54 7.77 5.21
CA VAL A 295 -6.74 8.52 3.97
C VAL A 295 -6.38 9.96 4.28
N VAL A 296 -5.35 10.48 3.62
CA VAL A 296 -5.02 11.91 3.74
C VAL A 296 -5.51 12.69 2.53
N GLU A 297 -6.49 13.57 2.75
CA GLU A 297 -7.01 14.51 1.76
C GLU A 297 -6.88 15.95 2.27
N ASP A 298 -5.94 16.70 1.68
CA ASP A 298 -5.80 18.16 1.86
C ASP A 298 -5.29 18.57 3.24
N GLY A 299 -4.39 17.75 3.79
CA GLY A 299 -3.82 17.98 5.12
C GLY A 299 -4.70 17.46 6.25
N LEU A 300 -5.83 16.84 5.92
CA LEU A 300 -6.70 16.13 6.86
C LEU A 300 -6.49 14.63 6.74
N ALA A 301 -6.28 13.96 7.87
CA ALA A 301 -6.27 12.52 7.97
C ALA A 301 -7.66 12.04 8.40
N SER A 302 -8.15 11.00 7.73
CA SER A 302 -9.26 10.14 8.15
C SER A 302 -8.73 8.72 8.35
N PHE A 303 -9.31 7.98 9.30
CA PHE A 303 -8.90 6.62 9.59
C PHE A 303 -9.75 5.60 8.81
N LYS A 304 -9.11 4.53 8.34
CA LYS A 304 -9.77 3.43 7.62
C LYS A 304 -10.05 2.21 8.50
N GLY A 305 -9.41 2.12 9.66
CA GLY A 305 -9.63 1.03 10.61
C GLY A 305 -10.91 1.25 11.41
N THR A 306 -11.18 0.30 12.31
CA THR A 306 -12.32 0.40 13.24
C THR A 306 -11.98 1.42 14.32
N PRO A 307 -12.87 2.39 14.62
CA PRO A 307 -12.70 3.26 15.78
C PRO A 307 -12.57 2.46 17.06
N GLY A 308 -11.67 2.89 17.95
CA GLY A 308 -11.39 2.20 19.21
C GLY A 308 -12.39 2.56 20.30
N GLU A 309 -12.38 1.77 21.37
CA GLU A 309 -13.15 2.07 22.58
C GLU A 309 -12.40 3.05 23.49
N LEU A 310 -13.16 3.97 24.09
CA LEU A 310 -12.68 4.86 25.14
C LEU A 310 -12.84 4.17 26.49
N GLY A 311 -11.86 4.36 27.38
CA GLY A 311 -12.03 3.94 28.78
C GLY A 311 -12.83 4.98 29.58
N ASP A 312 -13.36 4.59 30.75
CA ASP A 312 -14.21 5.45 31.59
C ASP A 312 -13.64 6.87 31.82
N GLY A 313 -12.34 6.98 32.08
CA GLY A 313 -11.69 8.28 32.26
C GLY A 313 -11.61 9.13 30.99
N GLU A 314 -11.44 8.49 29.82
CA GLU A 314 -11.44 9.16 28.52
C GLU A 314 -12.86 9.62 28.15
N ASP A 315 -13.90 8.84 28.48
CA ASP A 315 -15.30 9.25 28.30
C ASP A 315 -15.67 10.45 29.17
N ILE A 316 -15.31 10.43 30.46
CA ILE A 316 -15.52 11.58 31.36
C ILE A 316 -14.79 12.82 30.83
N LEU A 317 -13.54 12.67 30.39
CA LEU A 317 -12.76 13.76 29.79
C LEU A 317 -13.46 14.33 28.56
N CYS A 318 -13.94 13.48 27.65
CA CYS A 318 -14.68 13.91 26.46
C CYS A 318 -15.96 14.68 26.84
N ASN A 319 -16.73 14.18 27.81
CA ASN A 319 -17.97 14.84 28.24
C ASN A 319 -17.71 16.22 28.86
N ILE A 320 -16.65 16.37 29.65
CA ILE A 320 -16.28 17.66 30.26
C ILE A 320 -15.83 18.69 29.22
N MET A 321 -15.08 18.25 28.21
CA MET A 321 -14.37 19.16 27.30
C MET A 321 -15.09 19.47 25.99
N ARG A 322 -15.99 18.59 25.53
CA ARG A 322 -16.62 18.71 24.21
C ARG A 322 -17.31 20.06 24.02
N GLY A 323 -16.97 20.76 22.93
CA GLY A 323 -17.57 22.05 22.55
C GLY A 323 -17.07 23.25 23.35
N ARG A 324 -16.04 23.09 24.19
CA ARG A 324 -15.51 24.17 25.04
C ARG A 324 -14.23 24.80 24.47
N GLY A 325 -13.64 24.22 23.42
CA GLY A 325 -12.44 24.74 22.80
C GLY A 325 -11.19 24.59 23.69
N ALA A 326 -10.31 25.59 23.66
CA ALA A 326 -9.06 25.58 24.42
C ALA A 326 -9.30 25.96 25.89
N ILE A 327 -8.97 25.05 26.82
CA ILE A 327 -9.20 25.22 28.26
C ILE A 327 -7.85 25.17 29.02
N PRO A 328 -7.63 26.02 30.04
CA PRO A 328 -6.48 25.88 30.93
C PRO A 328 -6.46 24.53 31.67
N THR A 329 -5.29 23.90 31.72
CA THR A 329 -5.11 22.59 32.37
C THR A 329 -5.61 22.53 33.84
N PRO A 330 -5.42 23.55 34.70
CA PRO A 330 -5.94 23.53 36.07
C PRO A 330 -7.48 23.46 36.14
N GLU A 331 -8.18 24.05 35.17
CA GLU A 331 -9.64 24.05 35.12
C GLU A 331 -10.18 22.67 34.73
N VAL A 332 -9.57 22.03 33.73
CA VAL A 332 -9.89 20.65 33.35
C VAL A 332 -9.60 19.70 34.51
N THR A 333 -8.47 19.88 35.19
CA THR A 333 -8.10 19.09 36.37
C THR A 333 -9.16 19.19 37.47
N LYS A 334 -9.61 20.41 37.79
CA LYS A 334 -10.66 20.64 38.80
C LYS A 334 -11.97 19.96 38.42
N SER A 335 -12.35 20.01 37.14
CA SER A 335 -13.57 19.37 36.63
C SER A 335 -13.48 17.84 36.74
N LEU A 336 -12.34 17.24 36.40
CA LEU A 336 -12.12 15.80 36.52
C LEU A 336 -12.13 15.32 37.98
N VAL A 337 -11.61 16.11 38.93
CA VAL A 337 -11.70 15.79 40.37
C VAL A 337 -13.15 15.81 40.85
N ALA A 338 -13.96 16.75 40.35
CA ALA A 338 -15.39 16.85 40.71
C ALA A 338 -16.20 15.62 40.24
N GLU A 339 -15.83 15.03 39.11
CA GLU A 339 -16.39 13.77 38.59
C GLU A 339 -15.82 12.51 39.29
N GLY A 340 -15.03 12.67 40.36
CA GLY A 340 -14.55 11.56 41.19
C GLY A 340 -13.28 10.86 40.69
N LEU A 341 -12.57 11.40 39.69
CA LEU A 341 -11.28 10.84 39.27
C LEU A 341 -10.17 11.11 40.28
N GLY A 342 -9.40 10.08 40.61
CA GLY A 342 -8.22 10.20 41.46
C GLY A 342 -7.12 11.06 40.83
N SER A 343 -6.52 11.95 41.63
CA SER A 343 -5.49 12.92 41.20
C SER A 343 -4.29 12.28 40.47
N ALA A 344 -3.88 11.07 40.88
CA ALA A 344 -2.79 10.32 40.24
C ALA A 344 -3.09 9.89 38.78
N ASN A 345 -4.37 9.69 38.44
CA ASN A 345 -4.80 9.29 37.10
C ASN A 345 -5.03 10.50 36.19
N ILE A 346 -5.46 11.63 36.75
CA ILE A 346 -5.77 12.86 36.00
C ILE A 346 -4.54 13.37 35.24
N GLY A 347 -3.37 13.42 35.88
CA GLY A 347 -2.15 13.88 35.21
C GLY A 347 -1.81 13.03 33.98
N LYS A 348 -1.92 11.70 34.08
CA LYS A 348 -1.68 10.79 32.95
C LYS A 348 -2.75 10.92 31.86
N LEU A 349 -4.00 11.11 32.28
CA LEU A 349 -5.13 11.28 31.39
C LEU A 349 -5.03 12.59 30.60
N ILE A 350 -4.55 13.69 31.20
CA ILE A 350 -4.38 14.95 30.46
C ILE A 350 -3.13 14.90 29.58
N PHE A 351 -1.95 14.66 30.19
CA PHE A 351 -0.68 14.89 29.50
C PHE A 351 -0.29 13.81 28.49
N ASN A 352 -0.90 12.64 28.58
CA ASN A 352 -0.61 11.54 27.68
C ASN A 352 -1.85 11.06 26.91
N SER A 353 -2.98 11.75 26.95
CA SER A 353 -4.14 11.36 26.14
C SER A 353 -3.89 11.63 24.66
N PRO A 354 -4.16 10.65 23.78
CA PRO A 354 -4.16 10.91 22.34
C PRO A 354 -5.34 11.79 21.93
N LEU A 355 -6.34 12.02 22.79
CA LEU A 355 -7.54 12.82 22.48
C LEU A 355 -7.32 14.33 22.66
N LEU A 356 -6.22 14.74 23.29
CA LEU A 356 -5.96 16.14 23.62
C LEU A 356 -4.77 16.71 22.86
N PHE A 357 -4.98 17.87 22.26
CA PHE A 357 -3.90 18.75 21.84
C PHE A 357 -3.48 19.65 23.00
N ILE A 358 -2.18 19.88 23.17
CA ILE A 358 -1.61 20.62 24.31
C ILE A 358 -0.78 21.80 23.79
N ASP A 359 -1.34 23.02 23.84
CA ASP A 359 -0.59 24.24 23.52
C ASP A 359 0.29 24.66 24.71
N LYS A 360 1.61 24.65 24.51
CA LYS A 360 2.63 24.96 25.52
C LYS A 360 3.19 26.39 25.44
N LYS A 361 2.70 27.23 24.53
CA LYS A 361 3.25 28.60 24.30
C LYS A 361 3.20 29.50 25.54
N GLY A 362 2.24 29.28 26.44
CA GLY A 362 2.09 30.04 27.69
C GLY A 362 3.17 29.79 28.77
N GLY A 363 4.10 28.85 28.53
CA GLY A 363 5.13 28.47 29.50
C GLY A 363 4.65 27.40 30.50
N ARG A 364 5.56 26.95 31.39
CA ARG A 364 5.27 25.89 32.37
C ARG A 364 4.09 26.30 33.27
N GLY A 365 3.09 25.42 33.38
CA GLY A 365 1.90 25.63 34.23
C GLY A 365 0.73 26.32 33.55
N ASN A 366 0.92 26.92 32.37
CA ASN A 366 -0.11 27.66 31.62
C ASN A 366 -0.49 26.95 30.32
N TYR A 367 -0.54 25.62 30.36
CA TYR A 367 -0.87 24.83 29.17
C TYR A 367 -2.37 24.88 28.89
N LEU A 368 -2.71 25.15 27.63
CA LEU A 368 -4.07 25.03 27.14
C LEU A 368 -4.24 23.65 26.53
N VAL A 369 -5.34 23.00 26.84
CA VAL A 369 -5.70 21.71 26.28
C VAL A 369 -6.98 21.85 25.47
N THR A 370 -6.99 21.24 24.28
CA THR A 370 -8.13 21.26 23.36
C THR A 370 -8.48 19.83 22.98
N LEU A 371 -9.76 19.47 23.03
CA LEU A 371 -10.23 18.16 22.62
C LEU A 371 -10.12 18.01 21.10
N ALA A 372 -9.78 16.81 20.61
CA ALA A 372 -9.63 16.51 19.19
C ALA A 372 -10.85 16.94 18.36
N SER A 373 -12.07 16.72 18.90
CA SER A 373 -13.32 17.14 18.25
C SER A 373 -13.36 18.64 18.00
N ASP A 374 -12.89 19.43 18.95
CA ASP A 374 -12.97 20.89 18.90
C ASP A 374 -11.90 21.47 17.95
N LEU A 375 -10.78 20.75 17.74
CA LEU A 375 -9.82 21.07 16.69
C LEU A 375 -10.36 20.76 15.29
N ALA A 376 -11.22 19.75 15.16
CA ALA A 376 -11.87 19.44 13.90
C ALA A 376 -12.92 20.50 13.50
N PHE A 377 -13.53 21.16 14.48
CA PHE A 377 -14.40 22.32 14.24
C PHE A 377 -13.62 23.57 13.78
N ASP A 378 -12.36 23.75 14.20
CA ASP A 378 -11.48 24.86 13.79
C ASP A 378 -10.88 24.70 12.36
N GLN A 379 -11.25 23.63 11.63
CA GLN A 379 -10.86 23.43 10.22
C GLN A 379 -11.33 24.57 9.29
N ASN A 380 -12.39 25.30 9.67
CA ASN A 380 -12.80 26.50 8.94
C ASN A 380 -11.72 27.60 8.99
N SER A 381 -11.02 27.81 10.11
CA SER A 381 -10.01 28.87 10.23
C SER A 381 -8.71 28.57 9.47
N THR A 382 -8.36 27.30 9.30
CA THR A 382 -7.20 26.90 8.46
C THR A 382 -7.49 27.05 6.96
N ASN A 383 -8.73 26.81 6.53
CA ASN A 383 -9.18 27.12 5.17
C ASN A 383 -9.24 28.63 4.92
N GLU A 384 -9.69 29.44 5.89
CA GLU A 384 -9.66 30.91 5.82
C GLU A 384 -8.23 31.45 5.71
N LYS A 385 -7.29 31.00 6.56
CA LYS A 385 -5.86 31.39 6.47
C LYS A 385 -5.23 31.00 5.13
N ARG A 386 -5.62 29.85 4.56
CA ARG A 386 -5.18 29.41 3.23
C ARG A 386 -5.80 30.30 2.15
N TYR A 387 -7.09 30.58 2.23
CA TYR A 387 -7.81 31.49 1.33
C TYR A 387 -7.16 32.88 1.31
N ASP A 388 -6.94 33.49 2.48
CA ASP A 388 -6.35 34.83 2.62
C ASP A 388 -4.96 34.90 1.99
N ARG A 389 -4.11 33.89 2.22
CA ARG A 389 -2.78 33.81 1.61
C ARG A 389 -2.84 33.74 0.09
N PHE A 390 -3.77 32.96 -0.47
CA PHE A 390 -3.91 32.85 -1.92
C PHE A 390 -4.56 34.09 -2.54
N LYS A 391 -5.49 34.73 -1.82
CA LYS A 391 -6.12 36.00 -2.20
C LYS A 391 -5.10 37.14 -2.23
N ASP A 392 -4.20 37.22 -1.24
CA ASP A 392 -3.08 38.17 -1.23
C ASP A 392 -2.06 37.91 -2.35
N ARG A 393 -1.78 36.64 -2.67
CA ARG A 393 -0.96 36.29 -3.84
C ARG A 393 -1.61 36.72 -5.17
N LEU A 394 -2.93 36.57 -5.29
CA LEU A 394 -3.69 36.94 -6.49
C LEU A 394 -3.80 38.47 -6.64
N SER A 395 -4.03 39.21 -5.56
CA SER A 395 -4.12 40.68 -5.60
C SER A 395 -2.83 41.36 -6.08
N LYS A 396 -1.67 40.73 -5.87
CA LYS A 396 -0.35 41.23 -6.29
C LYS A 396 -0.05 41.09 -7.79
N ILE A 397 -0.92 40.45 -8.59
CA ILE A 397 -0.70 40.22 -10.03
C ILE A 397 -1.01 41.48 -10.88
N GLY A 398 -1.75 42.45 -10.34
CA GLY A 398 -2.10 43.71 -11.00
C GLY A 398 -3.14 43.52 -12.11
N ASN A 399 -2.68 43.23 -13.34
CA ASN A 399 -3.55 42.91 -14.49
C ASN A 399 -3.54 41.40 -14.77
N THR A 400 -4.71 40.80 -14.94
CA THR A 400 -4.89 39.36 -15.22
C THR A 400 -4.51 38.97 -16.65
N ASP A 401 -4.51 39.94 -17.58
CA ASP A 401 -4.16 39.71 -18.99
C ASP A 401 -2.80 40.34 -19.34
N GLN A 402 -1.88 39.55 -19.92
CA GLN A 402 -0.60 40.03 -20.42
C GLN A 402 -0.55 39.94 -21.96
N ALA A 403 -0.15 41.03 -22.62
CA ALA A 403 0.10 41.05 -24.05
C ALA A 403 1.42 40.31 -24.37
N SER A 404 1.30 39.06 -24.83
CA SER A 404 2.37 38.28 -25.49
C SER A 404 1.78 37.61 -26.73
N ILE A 405 2.57 36.85 -27.51
CA ILE A 405 2.19 36.14 -28.76
C ILE A 405 1.18 34.99 -28.47
N GLY A 406 0.08 35.34 -27.82
CA GLY A 406 -0.83 34.46 -27.07
C GLY A 406 -1.13 35.10 -25.70
N THR A 407 -2.40 35.36 -25.41
CA THR A 407 -2.85 36.00 -24.15
C THR A 407 -2.66 35.04 -22.98
N ARG A 408 -1.56 35.16 -22.23
CA ARG A 408 -1.28 34.30 -21.07
C ARG A 408 -1.98 34.85 -19.83
N ARG A 409 -2.96 34.10 -19.30
CA ARG A 409 -3.69 34.41 -18.06
C ARG A 409 -2.77 34.25 -16.85
N ARG A 410 -2.50 35.32 -16.13
CA ARG A 410 -1.46 35.36 -15.07
C ARG A 410 -1.92 34.69 -13.77
N GLU A 411 -3.20 34.80 -13.46
CA GLU A 411 -3.86 34.21 -12.29
C GLU A 411 -3.89 32.68 -12.32
N GLN A 412 -3.90 32.08 -13.51
CA GLN A 412 -4.12 30.65 -13.70
C GLN A 412 -3.07 29.77 -12.99
N SER A 413 -1.81 30.23 -12.90
CA SER A 413 -0.77 29.49 -12.18
C SER A 413 -1.03 29.45 -10.67
N ILE A 414 -1.50 30.56 -10.10
CA ILE A 414 -1.78 30.65 -8.65
C ILE A 414 -3.06 29.89 -8.31
N LEU A 415 -4.06 29.95 -9.19
CA LEU A 415 -5.29 29.16 -9.08
C LEU A 415 -5.02 27.65 -9.25
N ALA A 416 -4.06 27.27 -10.10
CA ALA A 416 -3.59 25.89 -10.20
C ALA A 416 -2.88 25.43 -8.91
N ASP A 417 -2.05 26.28 -8.30
CA ASP A 417 -1.46 25.98 -6.99
C ASP A 417 -2.52 25.88 -5.88
N TRP A 418 -3.57 26.70 -5.95
CA TRP A 418 -4.71 26.65 -5.04
C TRP A 418 -5.42 25.29 -5.13
N ILE A 419 -5.75 24.84 -6.34
CA ILE A 419 -6.44 23.59 -6.61
C ILE A 419 -5.55 22.36 -6.36
N PHE A 420 -4.30 22.36 -6.81
CA PHE A 420 -3.46 21.14 -6.79
C PHE A 420 -2.42 21.13 -5.67
N GLY A 421 -1.91 22.28 -5.24
CA GLY A 421 -0.76 22.35 -4.35
C GLY A 421 0.42 21.53 -4.89
N GLN A 422 1.05 20.72 -4.02
CA GLN A 422 2.13 19.80 -4.40
C GLN A 422 1.63 18.41 -4.86
N LYS A 423 0.32 18.22 -5.08
CA LYS A 423 -0.25 16.91 -5.41
C LYS A 423 -0.20 16.62 -6.91
N ASN A 424 0.26 15.41 -7.25
CA ASN A 424 0.31 14.93 -8.65
C ASN A 424 -0.97 14.21 -9.10
N LYS A 425 -1.92 13.97 -8.19
CA LYS A 425 -3.23 13.34 -8.47
C LYS A 425 -4.34 14.04 -7.68
N ARG A 426 -5.54 14.17 -8.25
CA ARG A 426 -6.72 14.74 -7.58
C ARG A 426 -8.03 14.19 -8.16
N ARG A 427 -9.16 14.45 -7.50
CA ARG A 427 -10.49 14.04 -8.01
C ARG A 427 -11.13 15.17 -8.81
N CYS A 428 -11.85 14.81 -9.86
CA CYS A 428 -12.75 15.74 -10.57
C CYS A 428 -13.88 16.19 -9.63
N ALA A 429 -14.26 17.47 -9.67
CA ALA A 429 -15.33 18.02 -8.84
C ALA A 429 -16.72 17.46 -9.19
N ILE A 430 -16.93 17.11 -10.47
CA ILE A 430 -18.21 16.59 -10.97
C ILE A 430 -18.25 15.07 -10.87
N CYS A 431 -17.43 14.32 -11.63
CA CYS A 431 -17.53 12.85 -11.64
C CYS A 431 -16.86 12.15 -10.46
N GLN A 432 -16.14 12.87 -9.60
CA GLN A 432 -15.44 12.37 -8.40
C GLN A 432 -14.39 11.26 -8.60
N ARG A 433 -14.12 10.87 -9.84
CA ARG A 433 -13.02 9.95 -10.21
C ARG A 433 -11.66 10.62 -10.00
N LYS A 434 -10.64 9.81 -9.69
CA LYS A 434 -9.27 10.26 -9.41
C LYS A 434 -8.44 10.26 -10.69
N TYR A 435 -7.75 11.36 -10.95
CA TYR A 435 -6.96 11.60 -12.16
C TYR A 435 -5.56 12.13 -11.80
N SER A 436 -4.60 12.01 -12.74
CA SER A 436 -3.33 12.73 -12.65
C SER A 436 -3.54 14.24 -12.84
N ARG A 437 -2.60 15.06 -12.38
CA ARG A 437 -2.65 16.53 -12.55
C ARG A 437 -2.85 16.93 -14.01
N ASN A 438 -2.21 16.23 -14.95
CA ASN A 438 -2.29 16.52 -16.39
C ASN A 438 -3.65 16.17 -17.02
N ALA A 439 -4.46 15.36 -16.33
CA ALA A 439 -5.80 14.97 -16.76
C ALA A 439 -6.91 15.84 -16.14
N LEU A 440 -6.52 16.90 -15.41
CA LEU A 440 -7.44 17.83 -14.77
C LEU A 440 -7.13 19.26 -15.21
N VAL A 441 -8.19 20.01 -15.48
CA VAL A 441 -8.13 21.44 -15.74
C VAL A 441 -8.64 22.23 -14.54
N VAL A 442 -8.09 23.42 -14.36
CA VAL A 442 -8.57 24.42 -13.40
C VAL A 442 -9.64 25.25 -14.10
N ALA A 443 -10.85 24.69 -14.13
CA ALA A 443 -12.00 25.34 -14.76
C ALA A 443 -12.55 26.42 -13.83
N HIS A 444 -13.00 27.53 -14.42
CA HIS A 444 -13.77 28.53 -13.68
C HIS A 444 -15.21 28.04 -13.53
N LYS A 445 -15.80 28.31 -12.37
CA LYS A 445 -17.21 28.02 -12.10
C LYS A 445 -18.11 28.92 -12.94
N LYS A 446 -17.80 30.22 -13.01
CA LYS A 446 -18.42 31.22 -13.89
C LYS A 446 -17.53 31.45 -15.10
N LYS A 447 -18.09 31.64 -16.30
CA LYS A 447 -17.28 31.91 -17.51
C LYS A 447 -16.36 33.10 -17.27
N ARG A 448 -15.04 32.92 -17.47
CA ARG A 448 -14.03 33.95 -17.18
C ARG A 448 -14.31 35.29 -17.88
N SER A 449 -14.86 35.26 -19.09
CA SER A 449 -15.27 36.44 -19.85
C SER A 449 -16.38 37.24 -19.17
N GLN A 450 -17.21 36.60 -18.34
CA GLN A 450 -18.28 37.20 -17.56
C GLN A 450 -17.86 37.51 -16.11
N CYS A 451 -16.65 37.13 -15.69
CA CYS A 451 -16.12 37.45 -14.37
C CYS A 451 -15.56 38.89 -14.36
N SER A 452 -15.90 39.64 -13.31
CA SER A 452 -15.19 40.87 -12.93
C SER A 452 -13.76 40.54 -12.47
N ASP A 453 -12.88 41.54 -12.43
CA ASP A 453 -11.50 41.34 -11.99
C ASP A 453 -11.43 40.86 -10.53
N SER A 454 -12.33 41.32 -9.66
CA SER A 454 -12.44 40.83 -8.29
C SER A 454 -12.80 39.35 -8.20
N GLU A 455 -13.63 38.85 -9.13
CA GLU A 455 -14.02 37.45 -9.19
C GLU A 455 -12.90 36.59 -9.79
N ARG A 456 -12.15 37.09 -10.78
CA ARG A 456 -10.98 36.41 -11.36
C ARG A 456 -9.86 36.20 -10.33
N LEU A 457 -9.77 37.07 -9.34
CA LEU A 457 -8.79 37.02 -8.26
C LEU A 457 -9.30 36.30 -7.00
N ASP A 458 -10.49 35.68 -7.04
CA ASP A 458 -11.01 34.89 -5.93
C ASP A 458 -10.62 33.41 -6.08
N PRO A 459 -9.87 32.79 -5.13
CA PRO A 459 -9.54 31.37 -5.18
C PRO A 459 -10.75 30.44 -5.32
N HIS A 460 -11.91 30.83 -4.79
CA HIS A 460 -13.15 30.05 -4.87
C HIS A 460 -13.82 30.12 -6.24
N ILE A 461 -13.34 30.91 -7.21
CA ILE A 461 -13.90 30.97 -8.57
C ILE A 461 -13.60 29.72 -9.41
N VAL A 462 -12.70 28.84 -8.97
CA VAL A 462 -12.25 27.67 -9.74
C VAL A 462 -12.51 26.34 -9.06
N PHE A 463 -12.52 25.26 -9.86
CA PHE A 463 -12.55 23.87 -9.40
C PHE A 463 -11.82 22.92 -10.38
N PRO A 464 -11.46 21.68 -9.98
CA PRO A 464 -10.81 20.73 -10.88
C PRO A 464 -11.82 19.92 -11.70
N LEU A 465 -11.79 20.01 -13.03
CA LEU A 465 -12.58 19.16 -13.92
C LEU A 465 -11.70 18.23 -14.74
N CYS A 466 -12.20 17.04 -15.08
CA CYS A 466 -11.44 16.12 -15.95
C CYS A 466 -11.60 16.48 -17.43
N ILE A 467 -10.48 16.38 -18.16
CA ILE A 467 -10.45 16.56 -19.62
C ILE A 467 -11.17 15.41 -20.36
N PHE A 468 -11.46 14.32 -19.66
CA PHE A 468 -12.17 13.15 -20.19
C PHE A 468 -13.69 13.36 -20.35
N GLY A 469 -14.22 14.54 -20.04
CA GLY A 469 -15.60 14.89 -20.41
C GLY A 469 -16.28 15.90 -19.49
N CYS A 470 -15.97 15.92 -18.18
CA CYS A 470 -16.68 16.83 -17.27
C CYS A 470 -16.40 18.31 -17.59
N ASP A 471 -15.18 18.64 -18.02
CA ASP A 471 -14.84 19.99 -18.45
C ASP A 471 -15.66 20.42 -19.66
N TYR A 472 -15.64 19.60 -20.72
CA TYR A 472 -16.43 19.81 -21.94
C TYR A 472 -17.92 19.98 -21.66
N LEU A 473 -18.52 19.04 -20.93
CA LEU A 473 -19.94 19.06 -20.60
C LEU A 473 -20.34 20.30 -19.80
N TYR A 474 -19.48 20.75 -18.89
CA TYR A 474 -19.73 21.94 -18.08
C TYR A 474 -19.59 23.23 -18.90
N GLU A 475 -18.50 23.37 -19.67
CA GLU A 475 -18.22 24.58 -20.47
C GLU A 475 -19.29 24.84 -21.54
N HIS A 476 -19.83 23.77 -22.13
CA HIS A 476 -20.89 23.82 -23.14
C HIS A 476 -22.30 23.95 -22.53
N GLY A 477 -22.43 23.99 -21.21
CA GLY A 477 -23.72 24.14 -20.52
C GLY A 477 -24.61 22.91 -20.62
N PHE A 478 -24.04 21.73 -20.86
CA PHE A 478 -24.76 20.44 -20.79
C PHE A 478 -24.93 19.97 -19.35
N LEU A 479 -24.06 20.43 -18.44
CA LEU A 479 -24.19 20.31 -17.00
C LEU A 479 -24.22 21.68 -16.36
N THR A 480 -25.13 21.87 -15.41
CA THR A 480 -25.20 23.05 -14.54
C THR A 480 -25.09 22.61 -13.09
N ILE A 481 -24.67 23.51 -12.21
CA ILE A 481 -24.66 23.26 -10.76
C ILE A 481 -25.69 24.16 -10.11
N VAL A 482 -26.65 23.56 -9.41
CA VAL A 482 -27.69 24.27 -8.66
C VAL A 482 -27.66 23.73 -7.23
N ASP A 483 -27.53 24.62 -6.24
CA ASP A 483 -27.40 24.27 -4.81
C ASP A 483 -26.33 23.21 -4.51
N GLY A 484 -25.20 23.30 -5.24
CA GLY A 484 -24.09 22.37 -5.13
C GLY A 484 -24.37 20.98 -5.71
N GLN A 485 -25.46 20.78 -6.44
CA GLN A 485 -25.80 19.54 -7.12
C GLN A 485 -25.73 19.67 -8.63
N VAL A 486 -25.23 18.64 -9.31
CA VAL A 486 -25.16 18.56 -10.76
C VAL A 486 -26.58 18.35 -11.33
N GLN A 487 -27.00 19.25 -12.22
CA GLN A 487 -28.24 19.17 -12.96
C GLN A 487 -27.98 19.13 -14.47
N SER A 488 -28.97 18.64 -15.22
CA SER A 488 -28.92 18.65 -16.69
C SER A 488 -29.11 20.07 -17.21
N GLY A 489 -28.27 20.48 -18.15
CA GLY A 489 -28.35 21.76 -18.84
C GLY A 489 -29.10 21.69 -20.18
N ASN A 490 -28.59 22.40 -21.19
CA ASN A 490 -29.26 22.72 -22.46
C ASN A 490 -29.87 21.53 -23.23
N THR A 491 -30.97 21.79 -23.96
CA THR A 491 -31.67 20.82 -24.81
C THR A 491 -31.08 20.78 -26.21
N GLY A 492 -30.23 19.79 -26.48
CA GLY A 492 -29.63 19.56 -27.81
C GLY A 492 -28.65 18.40 -27.88
N LEU A 493 -28.65 17.52 -26.87
CA LEU A 493 -27.64 16.47 -26.69
C LEU A 493 -27.80 15.33 -27.70
N SER A 494 -26.69 14.90 -28.30
CA SER A 494 -26.58 13.61 -28.98
C SER A 494 -26.83 12.45 -27.99
N LYS A 495 -27.07 11.25 -28.49
CA LYS A 495 -27.31 10.05 -27.66
C LYS A 495 -26.18 9.79 -26.65
N THR A 496 -24.93 9.99 -27.07
CA THR A 496 -23.74 9.77 -26.23
C THR A 496 -23.65 10.81 -25.11
N GLU A 497 -23.85 12.08 -25.41
CA GLU A 497 -23.81 13.16 -24.42
C GLU A 497 -24.95 13.03 -23.41
N ARG A 498 -26.13 12.61 -23.85
CA ARG A 498 -27.29 12.37 -22.98
C ARG A 498 -27.01 11.26 -21.95
N SER A 499 -26.33 10.20 -22.37
CA SER A 499 -25.89 9.12 -21.46
C SER A 499 -24.85 9.62 -20.46
N ALA A 500 -23.85 10.38 -20.93
CA ALA A 500 -22.80 10.94 -20.08
C ALA A 500 -23.34 11.94 -19.05
N VAL A 501 -24.29 12.79 -19.44
CA VAL A 501 -24.99 13.72 -18.53
C VAL A 501 -25.83 12.94 -17.52
N GLY A 502 -26.62 11.96 -17.97
CA GLY A 502 -27.47 11.15 -17.09
C GLY A 502 -26.70 10.43 -15.98
N ALA A 503 -25.47 9.98 -16.26
CA ALA A 503 -24.60 9.34 -15.27
C ALA A 503 -24.04 10.31 -14.19
N LEU A 504 -24.16 11.63 -14.40
CA LEU A 504 -23.60 12.66 -13.53
C LEU A 504 -24.67 13.51 -12.84
N VAL A 505 -25.89 13.56 -13.37
CA VAL A 505 -27.03 14.25 -12.74
C VAL A 505 -27.28 13.70 -11.34
N GLY A 506 -27.52 14.59 -10.38
CA GLY A 506 -27.78 14.25 -8.99
C GLY A 506 -26.51 14.15 -8.13
N VAL A 507 -25.32 14.11 -8.73
CA VAL A 507 -24.07 14.12 -7.97
C VAL A 507 -23.93 15.45 -7.20
N ARG A 508 -23.67 15.36 -5.90
CA ARG A 508 -23.42 16.53 -5.04
C ARG A 508 -21.94 16.85 -5.02
N LEU A 509 -21.59 18.12 -5.24
CA LEU A 509 -20.23 18.61 -5.12
C LEU A 509 -19.77 18.49 -3.66
N LYS A 510 -18.50 18.15 -3.47
CA LYS A 510 -17.88 18.25 -2.13
C LYS A 510 -17.97 19.71 -1.65
N PRO A 511 -18.21 19.99 -0.36
CA PRO A 511 -18.42 21.33 0.17
C PRO A 511 -17.42 22.38 -0.31
N ARG A 512 -16.12 22.06 -0.30
CA ARG A 512 -15.03 22.93 -0.82
C ARG A 512 -15.17 23.38 -2.27
N TRP A 513 -15.83 22.60 -3.13
CA TRP A 513 -16.08 22.97 -4.52
C TRP A 513 -17.36 23.78 -4.65
N ALA A 514 -18.30 23.64 -3.73
CA ALA A 514 -19.51 24.45 -3.65
C ALA A 514 -19.26 25.82 -2.98
N THR A 515 -18.19 25.97 -2.17
CA THR A 515 -17.81 27.24 -1.53
C THR A 515 -17.54 28.35 -2.55
N GLY A 516 -17.96 29.58 -2.24
CA GLY A 516 -17.82 30.75 -3.10
C GLY A 516 -19.07 31.62 -3.04
N ARG A 517 -19.12 32.66 -3.87
CA ARG A 517 -20.35 33.45 -3.99
C ARG A 517 -21.42 32.64 -4.73
N PRO A 518 -22.71 32.74 -4.37
CA PRO A 518 -23.79 31.99 -5.02
C PRO A 518 -23.82 32.18 -6.55
N GLU A 519 -23.42 33.36 -7.04
CA GLU A 519 -23.45 33.72 -8.46
C GLU A 519 -22.37 33.01 -9.29
N TYR A 520 -21.43 32.29 -8.65
CA TYR A 520 -20.34 31.60 -9.36
C TYR A 520 -20.83 30.41 -10.20
N PHE A 521 -22.02 29.90 -9.92
CA PHE A 521 -22.62 28.79 -10.68
C PHE A 521 -23.79 29.21 -11.56
N CYS A 522 -24.14 30.49 -11.57
CA CYS A 522 -25.16 31.06 -12.46
C CYS A 522 -24.57 31.18 -13.86
N ASN A 523 -24.54 30.08 -14.61
CA ASN A 523 -24.23 30.10 -16.03
C ASN A 523 -25.46 30.60 -16.81
N GLY A 524 -25.54 31.92 -16.98
CA GLY A 524 -26.41 32.60 -17.94
C GLY A 524 -25.64 32.93 -19.22
#